data_AF-A0A751KRR8-F1
#
_entry.id   AF-A0A751KRR8-F1
#
_cell.length_a   1.000
_cell.length_b   1.000
_cell.length_c   1.000
_cell.angle_alpha   90.00
_cell.angle_beta   90.00
_cell.angle_gamma   90.00
#
_symmetry.space_group_name_H-M   'P 1'
#
loop_
_entity.id
_entity.type
_entity.pdbx_description
1 polymer ?
#
loop_
_entity_poly.entity_id
_entity_poly.type
_entity_poly.pdbx_seq_one_letter_code
_entity_poly.pdbx_strand_id
1 'polypeptide(L)' 'GANHNQISVTTLATPVAFGNADCDPIWLLLCASATDAEAHIRTIQRISQWLDSPESVAMLQDAPNDAALFAQLTALR' A
#
# COMPACT_ATOMS: atom_id res chain seq x y z
N GLY A 1 12.87 -12.04 12.91
CA GLY A 1 11.46 -11.62 13.05
C GLY A 1 11.39 -10.11 12.98
N ALA A 2 10.22 -9.54 12.68
CA ALA A 2 10.03 -8.09 12.76
C ALA A 2 10.06 -7.64 14.24
N ASN A 3 10.49 -6.41 14.49
CA ASN A 3 10.46 -5.82 15.83
C ASN A 3 9.09 -5.20 16.17
N HIS A 4 8.39 -4.70 15.15
CA HIS A 4 7.09 -4.03 15.27
C HIS A 4 6.18 -4.33 14.08
N ASN A 5 4.87 -4.20 14.31
CA ASN A 5 3.85 -4.21 13.25
C ASN A 5 3.83 -2.85 12.57
N GLN A 6 4.20 -2.78 11.28
CA GLN A 6 4.29 -1.53 10.53
C GLN A 6 3.93 -1.74 9.07
N ILE A 7 3.51 -0.64 8.43
CA ILE A 7 3.33 -0.57 6.98
C ILE A 7 4.10 0.66 6.50
N SER A 8 4.87 0.51 5.43
CA SER A 8 5.43 1.63 4.67
C SER A 8 4.81 1.67 3.29
N VAL A 9 4.52 2.88 2.81
CA VAL A 9 3.93 3.12 1.50
C VAL A 9 4.88 4.00 0.68
N THR A 10 5.05 3.68 -0.59
CA THR A 10 5.90 4.45 -1.51
C THR A 10 5.25 4.46 -2.88
N THR A 11 5.11 5.65 -3.46
CA THR A 11 4.70 5.82 -4.85
C THR A 11 5.92 6.07 -5.72
N LEU A 12 5.90 5.55 -6.94
CA LEU A 12 6.96 5.71 -7.93
C LEU A 12 6.51 6.72 -8.99
N ALA A 13 7.26 7.81 -9.14
CA ALA A 13 7.00 8.81 -10.17
C ALA A 13 7.13 8.22 -11.60
N THR A 14 7.94 7.18 -11.76
CA THR A 14 8.03 6.40 -12.99
C THR A 14 7.78 4.93 -12.65
N PRO A 15 6.69 4.33 -13.14
CA PRO A 15 6.37 2.93 -12.86
C PRO A 15 7.47 1.98 -13.32
N VAL A 16 7.73 0.93 -12.54
CA VAL A 16 8.81 -0.04 -12.77
C VAL A 16 8.21 -1.44 -12.92
N ALA A 17 8.71 -2.23 -13.87
CA ALA A 17 8.32 -3.63 -14.03
C ALA A 17 9.05 -4.53 -13.03
N PHE A 18 8.31 -5.38 -12.33
CA PHE A 18 8.81 -6.34 -11.34
C PHE A 18 8.81 -7.78 -11.86
N GLY A 19 8.33 -8.01 -13.08
CA GLY A 19 8.30 -9.32 -13.74
C GLY A 19 7.00 -10.09 -13.57
N ASN A 20 5.90 -9.41 -13.21
CA ASN A 20 4.56 -9.99 -13.17
C ASN A 20 3.66 -9.29 -14.20
N ALA A 21 3.32 -9.99 -15.29
CA ALA A 21 2.59 -9.42 -16.41
C ALA A 21 1.22 -8.84 -16.05
N ASP A 22 0.56 -9.37 -15.02
CA ASP A 22 -0.79 -8.93 -14.62
C ASP A 22 -0.77 -7.64 -13.79
N CYS A 23 0.35 -7.33 -13.12
CA CYS A 23 0.47 -6.19 -12.22
C CYS A 23 1.52 -5.16 -12.67
N ASP A 24 2.30 -5.47 -13.70
CA ASP A 24 3.28 -4.55 -14.25
C ASP A 24 2.62 -3.52 -15.20
N PRO A 25 3.07 -2.26 -15.18
CA PRO A 25 4.15 -1.73 -14.34
C PRO A 25 3.66 -1.27 -12.95
N ILE A 26 4.50 -1.43 -11.94
CA ILE A 26 4.20 -1.08 -10.54
C ILE A 26 4.49 0.40 -10.30
N TRP A 27 3.50 1.12 -9.76
CA TRP A 27 3.64 2.51 -9.30
C TRP A 27 3.48 2.67 -7.79
N LEU A 28 2.97 1.64 -7.10
CA LEU A 28 2.70 1.66 -5.67
C LEU A 28 3.38 0.47 -5.00
N LEU A 29 4.19 0.75 -3.98
CA LEU A 29 4.83 -0.25 -3.13
C LEU A 29 4.28 -0.16 -1.72
N LEU A 30 3.89 -1.31 -1.18
CA LEU A 30 3.47 -1.50 0.20
C LEU A 30 4.38 -2.52 0.84
N CYS A 31 5.08 -2.15 1.90
CA CYS A 31 5.83 -3.11 2.71
C CYS A 31 5.15 -3.27 4.06
N ALA A 32 4.79 -4.49 4.41
CA ALA A 32 4.19 -4.81 5.71
C ALA A 32 5.19 -5.63 6.54
N SER A 33 5.38 -5.22 7.79
CA SER A 33 6.09 -6.01 8.81
C SER A 33 5.09 -6.42 9.89
N ALA A 34 5.24 -7.64 10.38
CA ALA A 34 4.43 -8.14 11.49
C ALA A 34 5.24 -9.03 12.43
N THR A 35 5.00 -8.90 13.72
CA THR A 35 5.64 -9.67 14.79
C THR A 35 5.02 -11.06 14.95
N ASP A 36 3.79 -11.26 14.48
CA ASP A 36 3.05 -12.51 14.51
C ASP A 36 2.23 -12.71 13.23
N ALA A 37 1.91 -13.98 12.92
CA ALA A 37 1.23 -14.36 11.69
C ALA A 37 -0.21 -13.83 11.61
N GLU A 38 -0.89 -13.71 12.76
CA GLU A 38 -2.27 -13.23 12.83
C GLU A 38 -2.36 -11.73 12.51
N ALA A 39 -1.45 -10.93 13.06
CA ALA A 39 -1.30 -9.52 12.72
C ALA A 39 -0.91 -9.33 11.25
N HIS A 40 -0.08 -10.22 10.71
CA HIS A 40 0.30 -10.21 9.30
C HIS A 40 -0.92 -10.40 8.37
N ILE A 41 -1.71 -11.45 8.60
CA ILE A 41 -2.89 -11.77 7.79
C ILE A 41 -3.91 -10.64 7.83
N ARG A 42 -4.22 -10.12 9.03
CA ARG A 42 -5.14 -8.98 9.18
C ARG A 42 -4.67 -7.74 8.43
N THR A 43 -3.35 -7.51 8.39
CA THR A 43 -2.77 -6.38 7.66
C THR A 43 -2.96 -6.53 6.16
N ILE A 44 -2.66 -7.71 5.60
CA ILE A 44 -2.86 -8.00 4.17
C ILE A 44 -4.33 -7.88 3.78
N GLN A 45 -5.26 -8.39 4.61
CA GLN A 45 -6.69 -8.32 4.33
C GLN A 45 -7.18 -6.87 4.22
N ARG A 46 -6.76 -5.99 5.14
CA ARG A 46 -7.11 -4.56 5.10
C ARG A 46 -6.54 -3.88 3.86
N ILE A 47 -5.27 -4.16 3.53
CA ILE A 47 -4.65 -3.65 2.30
C ILE A 47 -5.43 -4.10 1.07
N SER A 48 -5.82 -5.38 1.00
CA SER A 48 -6.53 -5.94 -0.15
C SER A 48 -7.91 -5.31 -0.32
N GLN A 49 -8.69 -5.18 0.76
CA GLN A 49 -9.99 -4.51 0.74
C GLN A 49 -9.89 -3.07 0.23
N TRP A 50 -8.80 -2.40 0.58
CA TRP A 50 -8.55 -1.05 0.12
C TRP A 50 -8.14 -0.99 -1.37
N LEU A 51 -7.26 -1.90 -1.81
CA LEU A 51 -6.87 -2.00 -3.23
C LEU A 51 -8.03 -2.41 -4.15
N ASP A 52 -9.01 -3.16 -3.63
CA ASP A 52 -10.22 -3.56 -4.36
C ASP A 52 -11.17 -2.38 -4.63
N SER A 53 -10.92 -1.19 -4.07
CA SER A 53 -11.69 0.04 -4.31
C SER A 53 -11.00 0.93 -5.35
N PRO A 54 -11.51 1.02 -6.59
CA PRO A 54 -10.91 1.86 -7.62
C PRO A 54 -10.85 3.34 -7.24
N GLU A 55 -11.84 3.83 -6.49
CA GLU A 55 -11.87 5.19 -5.97
C GLU A 55 -10.71 5.43 -5.01
N SER A 56 -10.46 4.48 -4.10
CA SER A 56 -9.42 4.62 -3.10
C SER A 56 -8.01 4.52 -3.69
N VAL A 57 -7.84 3.74 -4.76
CA VAL A 57 -6.59 3.67 -5.53
C VAL A 57 -6.35 4.97 -6.31
N ALA A 58 -7.38 5.51 -6.97
CA ALA A 58 -7.30 6.78 -7.70
C ALA A 58 -6.94 7.95 -6.77
N MET A 59 -7.54 8.01 -5.57
CA MET A 59 -7.23 9.04 -4.58
C MET A 59 -5.72 9.10 -4.25
N LEU A 60 -5.08 7.95 -4.01
CA LEU A 60 -3.65 7.92 -3.70
C LEU A 60 -2.79 8.33 -4.89
N GLN A 61 -3.20 7.97 -6.10
CA GLN A 61 -2.48 8.35 -7.31
C GLN A 61 -2.53 9.87 -7.54
N ASP A 62 -3.63 10.51 -7.14
CA ASP A 62 -3.83 11.96 -7.23
C ASP A 62 -3.23 12.74 -6.06
N ALA A 63 -2.65 12.06 -5.05
CA ALA A 63 -2.06 12.73 -3.90
C ALA A 63 -0.83 13.57 -4.33
N PRO A 64 -0.84 14.91 -4.14
CA PRO A 64 0.20 15.78 -4.68
C PRO A 64 1.52 15.76 -3.90
N ASN A 65 1.51 15.21 -2.68
CA ASN A 65 2.67 15.13 -1.79
C ASN A 65 2.45 14.08 -0.69
N ASP A 66 3.53 13.76 0.02
CA ASP A 66 3.56 12.75 1.09
C ASP A 66 2.55 13.03 2.20
N ALA A 67 2.32 14.30 2.55
CA ALA A 67 1.38 14.66 3.61
C ALA A 67 -0.07 14.35 3.20
N ALA A 68 -0.45 14.67 1.96
CA ALA A 68 -1.75 14.34 1.41
C ALA A 68 -1.93 12.82 1.27
N LEU A 69 -0.90 12.13 0.79
CA LEU A 69 -0.89 10.66 0.69
C LEU A 69 -1.11 10.01 2.06
N PHE A 70 -0.37 10.46 3.07
CA PHE A 70 -0.48 9.96 4.44
C PHE A 70 -1.87 10.25 5.04
N ALA A 71 -2.41 11.44 4.81
CA ALA A 71 -3.76 11.79 5.27
C ALA A 71 -4.83 10.88 4.65
N GLN A 72 -4.74 10.58 3.36
CA GLN A 72 -5.68 9.67 2.70
C GLN A 72 -5.51 8.22 3.20
N LEU A 73 -4.28 7.74 3.35
CA LEU A 73 -3.98 6.41 3.89
C LEU A 73 -4.53 6.20 5.31
N THR A 74 -4.46 7.23 6.15
CA THR A 74 -4.94 7.18 7.54
C THR A 74 -6.45 7.42 7.69
N ALA A 75 -7.10 7.98 6.66
CA ALA A 75 -8.55 8.17 6.64
C ALA A 75 -9.32 6.88 6.28
N LEU A 76 -8.64 5.92 5.64
CA LEU A 76 -9.17 4.61 5.33
C LEU A 76 -9.23 3.78 6.63
N ARG A 77 -10.43 3.63 7.19
CA ARG A 77 -10.70 2.83 8.40
C ARG A 77 -11.10 1.41 8.10
#